data_AF-R2NTE5-F1
#
_entry.id   AF-R2NTE5-F1
#
_cell.length_a   1.000
_cell.length_b   1.000
_cell.length_c   1.000
_cell.angle_alpha   90.00
_cell.angle_beta   90.00
_cell.angle_gamma   90.00
#
_symmetry.space_group_name_H-M   'P 1'
#
loop_
_entity.id
_entity.type
_entity.pdbx_description
1 polymer ?
#
loop_
_entity_poly.entity_id
_entity_poly.type
_entity_poly.pdbx_seq_one_letter_code
_entity_poly.pdbx_strand_id
1 'polypeptide(L)' 'MRKDVLEGVLRHIMNDIQPNYAAMAKQYNCDYRTVKRYYEAGTKGEVE' A
#
# COMPACT_ATOMS: atom_id res chain seq x y z
N MET A 1 -11.01 4.87 -0.66
CA MET A 1 -9.90 3.91 -0.41
C MET A 1 -9.83 3.52 1.07
N ARG A 2 -9.39 2.31 1.42
CA ARG A 2 -9.12 1.89 2.80
C ARG A 2 -7.92 2.67 3.35
N LYS A 3 -8.18 3.64 4.22
CA LYS A 3 -7.18 4.60 4.72
C LYS A 3 -6.04 3.91 5.48
N ASP A 4 -6.33 2.81 6.16
CA ASP A 4 -5.35 2.04 6.94
C ASP A 4 -4.32 1.32 6.04
N VAL A 5 -4.76 0.73 4.93
CA VAL A 5 -3.87 0.13 3.92
C VAL A 5 -3.04 1.22 3.24
N LEU A 6 -3.67 2.34 2.92
CA LEU A 6 -3.01 3.47 2.28
C LEU A 6 -1.89 4.05 3.15
N GLU A 7 -2.14 4.28 4.44
CA GLU A 7 -1.10 4.75 5.37
C GLU A 7 0.05 3.76 5.55
N GLY A 8 -0.25 2.46 5.54
CA GLY A 8 0.78 1.42 5.58
C GLY A 8 1.66 1.46 4.33
N VAL A 9 1.04 1.54 3.16
CA VAL A 9 1.69 1.67 1.86
C VAL A 9 2.54 2.95 1.77
N LEU A 10 1.98 4.11 2.15
CA LEU A 10 2.66 5.41 2.08
C LEU A 10 3.91 5.44 2.95
N ARG A 11 3.88 4.80 4.13
CA ARG A 11 5.08 4.64 4.96
C ARG A 11 6.20 3.89 4.24
N HIS A 12 5.89 2.86 3.48
CA HIS A 12 6.91 2.14 2.71
C HIS A 12 7.48 2.99 1.57
N ILE A 13 6.62 3.76 0.89
CA ILE A 13 7.02 4.70 -0.16
C ILE A 13 7.94 5.80 0.42
N MET A 14 7.58 6.41 1.56
CA MET A 14 8.38 7.45 2.21
C MET A 14 9.77 6.96 2.67
N ASN A 15 9.91 5.67 2.95
CA ASN A 15 11.18 5.07 3.36
C ASN A 15 11.98 4.50 2.17
N ASP A 16 11.50 4.64 0.92
CA ASP A 16 12.05 4.01 -0.29
C ASP A 16 12.23 2.48 -0.14
N ILE A 17 11.36 1.83 0.65
CA ILE A 17 11.35 0.39 0.86
C ILE A 17 10.25 -0.23 0.00
N GLN A 18 10.60 -1.26 -0.77
CA GLN A 18 9.59 -2.05 -1.48
C GLN A 18 8.80 -2.92 -0.47
N PRO A 19 7.49 -2.73 -0.30
CA PRO A 19 6.70 -3.53 0.62
C PRO A 19 6.50 -4.96 0.11
N ASN A 20 6.49 -5.92 1.02
CA ASN A 20 5.97 -7.24 0.73
C ASN A 20 4.43 -7.19 0.70
N TYR A 21 3.86 -7.19 -0.49
CA TYR A 21 2.41 -7.09 -0.70
C TYR A 21 1.62 -8.20 -0.01
N ALA A 22 2.14 -9.43 0.04
CA ALA A 22 1.46 -10.56 0.68
C ALA A 22 1.48 -10.45 2.21
N ALA A 23 2.57 -9.94 2.80
CA ALA A 23 2.65 -9.70 4.23
C ALA A 23 1.71 -8.57 4.67
N MET A 24 1.71 -7.45 3.93
CA MET A 24 0.79 -6.34 4.18
C MET A 24 -0.67 -6.75 3.99
N ALA A 25 -0.97 -7.53 2.96
CA ALA A 25 -2.31 -8.08 2.73
C ALA A 25 -2.83 -8.86 3.95
N LYS A 26 -1.98 -9.70 4.55
CA LYS A 26 -2.33 -10.42 5.79
C LYS A 26 -2.52 -9.47 6.98
N GLN A 27 -1.65 -8.49 7.15
CA GLN A 27 -1.70 -7.53 8.25
C GLN A 27 -3.00 -6.69 8.23
N TYR A 28 -3.44 -6.26 7.06
CA TYR A 28 -4.64 -5.44 6.91
C TYR A 28 -5.90 -6.25 6.53
N ASN A 29 -5.78 -7.58 6.52
CA ASN A 29 -6.83 -8.51 6.11
C ASN A 29 -7.48 -8.10 4.77
N CYS A 30 -6.65 -7.90 3.74
CA CYS A 30 -7.08 -7.48 2.41
C CYS A 30 -6.40 -8.31 1.31
N ASP A 31 -6.90 -8.20 0.07
CA ASP A 31 -6.27 -8.87 -1.08
C ASP A 31 -4.96 -8.17 -1.47
N TYR A 32 -3.92 -8.93 -1.81
CA TYR A 32 -2.61 -8.40 -2.19
C TYR A 32 -2.67 -7.46 -3.40
N ARG A 33 -3.63 -7.65 -4.33
CA ARG A 33 -3.88 -6.76 -5.47
C ARG A 33 -4.34 -5.39 -5.00
N THR A 34 -5.08 -5.33 -3.90
CA THR A 34 -5.48 -4.06 -3.28
C THR A 34 -4.24 -3.31 -2.79
N VAL A 35 -3.37 -3.98 -2.03
CA VAL A 35 -2.11 -3.37 -1.55
C VAL A 35 -1.25 -2.88 -2.72
N LYS A 36 -1.12 -3.69 -3.78
CA LYS A 36 -0.36 -3.32 -4.99
C LYS A 36 -0.94 -2.08 -5.68
N ARG A 37 -2.26 -2.03 -5.90
CA ARG A 37 -2.93 -0.87 -6.51
C ARG A 37 -2.70 0.41 -5.70
N TYR A 38 -2.73 0.29 -4.37
CA TYR A 38 -2.54 1.44 -3.49
C TYR A 38 -1.09 1.91 -3.52
N TYR A 39 -0.13 0.99 -3.59
CA TYR A 39 1.28 1.31 -3.76
C TYR A 39 1.53 2.02 -5.09
N GLU A 40 1.03 1.47 -6.19
CA GLU A 40 1.15 2.09 -7.51
C GLU A 40 0.46 3.46 -7.57
N ALA A 41 -0.73 3.61 -6.98
CA ALA A 41 -1.42 4.89 -6.90
C ALA A 41 -0.64 5.91 -6.07
N GLY A 42 -0.10 5.48 -4.92
CA GLY A 42 0.75 6.30 -4.05
C GLY A 42 2.03 6.78 -4.72
N THR A 43 2.71 5.92 -5.48
CA THR A 43 3.91 6.27 -6.24
C THR A 43 3.62 7.26 -7.37
N LYS A 44 2.45 7.16 -8.00
CA LYS A 44 2.03 8.07 -9.08
C LYS A 44 1.43 9.39 -8.58
N GLY A 45 1.21 9.54 -7.28
CA GLY A 45 0.52 10.71 -6.73
C GLY A 45 -0.97 10.78 -7.12
N GLU A 46 -1.56 9.66 -7.56
CA GLU A 46 -2.98 9.56 -7.98
C GLU A 46 -3.93 9.33 -6.78
N VAL A 47 -3.45 9.57 -5.56
CA VAL A 47 -4.23 9.38 -4.33
C VAL A 47 -4.92 10.70 -3.97
N GLU A 48 -6.08 10.94 -4.57
CA GLU A 48 -7.07 11.94 -4.10
C GLU A 48 -8.02 11.37 -3.03
#